data_AF-A0AAN7RPY6-F1
#
_entry.id   AF-A0AAN7RPY6-F1
#
_cell.length_a   1.000
_cell.length_b   1.000
_cell.length_c   1.000
_cell.angle_alpha   90.00
_cell.angle_beta   90.00
_cell.angle_gamma   90.00
#
_symmetry.space_group_name_H-M   'P 1'
#
loop_
_entity.id
_entity.type
_entity.pdbx_description
1 polymer ?
#
loop_
_entity_poly.entity_id
_entity_poly.type
_entity_poly.pdbx_seq_one_letter_code
_entity_poly.pdbx_strand_id
1 'polypeptide(L)'
;MEITDIAPLRKMRIRTDGKGSRPHWFLERIILKNLNNQEVATFTYGEWLSKLKNAKRSLVCEMPAVINDEQMMEDTTYTLQVKTSDVGGKSMVDIL
;
A
#
# COMPACT_ATOMS: atom_id res chain seq x y z
N MET A 1 -23.83 -3.40 -6.93
CA MET A 1 -23.10 -3.74 -5.70
C MET A 1 -22.91 -2.44 -4.95
N GLU A 2 -23.59 -2.30 -3.81
CA GLU A 2 -23.34 -1.19 -2.89
C GLU A 2 -22.33 -1.67 -1.84
N ILE A 3 -21.33 -0.83 -1.58
CA ILE A 3 -20.34 -1.09 -0.54
C ILE A 3 -20.87 -0.40 0.72
N THR A 4 -20.95 -1.16 1.81
CA THR A 4 -21.28 -0.63 3.15
C THR A 4 -20.36 0.53 3.51
N ASP A 5 -20.86 1.50 4.27
CA ASP A 5 -20.06 2.61 4.76
C ASP A 5 -18.80 2.09 5.47
N ILE A 6 -17.63 2.48 4.96
CA ILE A 6 -16.31 2.00 5.38
C ILE A 6 -15.62 2.97 6.36
N ALA A 7 -16.36 3.93 6.90
CA ALA A 7 -15.82 5.06 7.67
C ALA A 7 -14.82 5.89 6.80
N PRO A 8 -14.17 6.94 7.34
CA PRO A 8 -13.25 7.75 6.55
C PRO A 8 -12.13 6.89 5.94
N LEU A 9 -11.93 7.04 4.63
CA LEU A 9 -10.89 6.32 3.91
C LEU A 9 -9.51 6.70 4.45
N ARG A 10 -8.73 5.70 4.89
CA ARG A 10 -7.37 5.92 5.41
C ARG A 10 -6.28 5.52 4.43
N LYS A 11 -6.47 4.40 3.73
CA LYS A 11 -5.47 3.85 2.81
C LYS A 11 -6.10 3.04 1.69
N MET A 12 -5.37 2.92 0.58
CA MET A 12 -5.69 2.05 -0.54
C MET A 12 -4.51 1.14 -0.83
N ARG A 13 -4.80 -0.15 -1.06
CA ARG A 13 -3.84 -1.14 -1.55
C ARG A 13 -4.25 -1.59 -2.94
N ILE A 14 -3.37 -1.40 -3.93
CA ILE A 14 -3.57 -1.90 -5.29
C ILE A 14 -2.58 -3.03 -5.54
N ARG A 15 -3.06 -4.09 -6.18
CA ARG A 15 -2.24 -5.22 -6.62
C ARG A 15 -2.59 -5.58 -8.06
N THR A 16 -1.58 -5.80 -8.89
CA THR A 16 -1.73 -6.43 -10.21
C THR A 16 -1.24 -7.88 -10.15
N ASP A 17 -1.76 -8.73 -11.04
CA ASP A 17 -1.30 -10.12 -11.16
C ASP A 17 -0.01 -10.26 -12.01
N GLY A 18 0.38 -9.18 -12.71
CA GLY A 18 1.56 -9.12 -13.56
C GLY A 18 1.50 -10.04 -14.77
N LYS A 19 0.29 -10.42 -15.23
CA LYS A 19 0.09 -11.30 -16.38
C LYS A 19 -0.26 -10.52 -17.65
N GLY A 20 -0.23 -11.22 -18.78
CA GLY A 20 -0.61 -10.67 -20.10
C GLY A 20 0.54 -9.95 -20.81
N SER A 21 0.21 -9.32 -21.94
CA SER A 21 1.19 -8.68 -22.84
C SER A 21 1.73 -7.34 -22.32
N ARG A 22 1.05 -6.72 -21.35
CA ARG A 22 1.43 -5.42 -20.76
C ARG A 22 1.37 -5.48 -19.23
N PRO A 23 2.27 -6.25 -18.59
CA PRO A 23 2.24 -6.51 -17.15
C PRO A 23 2.83 -5.36 -16.30
N HIS A 24 3.16 -4.21 -16.90
CA HIS A 24 3.85 -3.10 -16.25
C HIS A 24 2.98 -1.85 -16.31
N TRP A 25 2.52 -1.39 -15.14
CA TRP A 25 1.57 -0.29 -15.05
C TRP A 25 2.25 0.87 -14.34
N PHE A 26 2.30 2.04 -14.96
CA PHE A 26 2.68 3.25 -14.25
C PHE A 26 1.43 3.83 -13.59
N LEU A 27 1.43 3.90 -12.25
CA LEU A 27 0.30 4.43 -11.50
C LEU A 27 0.69 5.79 -10.92
N GLU A 28 0.18 6.86 -11.53
CA GLU A 28 0.41 8.22 -11.04
C GLU A 28 -0.40 8.49 -9.77
N ARG A 29 -1.74 8.43 -9.89
CA ARG A 29 -2.68 8.65 -8.79
C ARG A 29 -4.02 7.96 -9.03
N ILE A 30 -4.81 7.83 -7.98
CA ILE A 30 -6.23 7.43 -8.01
C ILE A 30 -7.05 8.52 -7.33
N ILE A 31 -8.17 8.90 -7.95
CA ILE A 31 -9.14 9.85 -7.40
C ILE A 31 -10.42 9.07 -7.14
N LEU A 32 -10.85 9.04 -5.88
CA LEU A 32 -12.09 8.40 -5.47
C LEU A 32 -13.06 9.47 -4.99
N LYS A 33 -14.23 9.51 -5.61
CA LYS A 33 -15.32 10.42 -5.23
C LYS A 33 -16.43 9.63 -4.56
N ASN A 34 -16.74 9.96 -3.31
CA ASN A 34 -17.90 9.44 -2.62
C ASN A 34 -19.15 10.14 -3.16
N LEU A 35 -20.08 9.36 -3.73
CA LEU A 35 -21.27 9.92 -4.38
C LEU A 35 -22.35 10.37 -3.38
N ASN A 36 -22.29 9.89 -2.12
CA ASN A 36 -23.27 10.21 -1.09
C ASN A 36 -22.99 11.57 -0.44
N ASN A 37 -21.73 11.84 -0.07
CA ASN A 37 -21.32 13.07 0.62
C ASN A 37 -20.43 14.00 -0.24
N GLN A 38 -20.15 13.62 -1.50
CA GLN A 38 -19.30 14.36 -2.46
C GLN A 38 -17.82 14.50 -2.05
N GLU A 39 -17.38 13.82 -0.99
CA GLU A 39 -15.98 13.81 -0.56
C GLU A 39 -15.07 13.23 -1.65
N VAL A 40 -13.88 13.82 -1.81
CA VAL A 40 -12.87 13.36 -2.77
C VAL A 40 -11.61 12.96 -2.01
N ALA A 41 -11.23 11.69 -2.15
CA ALA A 41 -9.97 11.16 -1.65
C ALA A 41 -8.99 10.97 -2.82
N THR A 42 -7.75 11.45 -2.64
CA THR A 42 -6.65 11.24 -3.59
C THR A 42 -5.64 10.27 -3.01
N PHE A 43 -5.17 9.33 -3.85
CA PHE A 43 -4.13 8.37 -3.52
C PHE A 43 -3.00 8.50 -4.55
N THR A 44 -1.85 9.01 -4.13
CA THR A 44 -0.72 9.28 -5.04
C THR A 44 0.35 8.20 -4.88
N TYR A 45 0.85 7.67 -6.00
CA TYR A 45 1.94 6.69 -6.00
C TYR A 45 3.15 7.16 -6.82
N GLY A 46 2.91 7.56 -8.08
CA GLY A 46 3.96 8.12 -8.96
C GLY A 46 5.04 7.14 -9.41
N GLU A 47 4.76 5.84 -9.44
CA GLU A 47 5.77 4.81 -9.73
C GLU A 47 5.17 3.61 -10.50
N TRP A 48 6.03 2.78 -11.09
CA TRP A 48 5.63 1.55 -11.76
C TRP A 48 5.18 0.49 -10.74
N LEU A 49 4.09 -0.23 -11.03
CA LEU A 49 3.78 -1.55 -10.49
C LEU A 49 4.39 -2.58 -11.45
N SER A 50 5.61 -3.03 -11.15
CA SER A 50 6.39 -3.87 -12.03
C SER A 50 7.49 -4.64 -11.30
N LYS A 51 7.74 -5.88 -11.70
CA LYS A 51 8.91 -6.65 -11.25
C LYS A 51 10.24 -6.21 -11.89
N LEU A 52 10.18 -5.37 -12.93
CA LEU A 52 11.34 -4.98 -13.73
C LEU A 52 11.59 -3.47 -13.75
N LYS A 53 10.54 -2.65 -13.66
CA LYS A 53 10.62 -1.20 -13.86
C LYS A 53 10.62 -0.36 -12.58
N ASN A 54 10.38 -0.97 -11.42
CA ASN A 54 10.54 -0.30 -10.14
C ASN A 54 11.66 -0.97 -9.32
N ALA A 55 12.27 -0.23 -8.39
CA ALA A 55 13.35 -0.74 -7.55
C ALA A 55 12.88 -1.85 -6.59
N LYS A 56 11.62 -1.77 -6.12
CA LYS A 56 11.02 -2.69 -5.15
C LYS A 56 10.66 -4.07 -5.74
N ARG A 57 10.75 -4.22 -7.07
CA ARG A 57 10.21 -5.32 -7.88
C ARG A 57 8.79 -5.75 -7.47
N SER A 58 7.97 -4.79 -7.04
CA SER A 58 6.65 -5.05 -6.45
C SER A 58 5.53 -4.84 -7.48
N LEU A 59 4.51 -5.68 -7.40
CA LEU A 59 3.23 -5.52 -8.10
C LEU A 59 2.12 -4.98 -7.19
N VAL A 60 2.51 -4.57 -5.97
CA VAL A 60 1.64 -4.02 -4.94
C VAL A 60 2.12 -2.64 -4.54
N CYS A 61 1.18 -1.71 -4.38
CA CYS A 61 1.41 -0.45 -3.68
C CYS A 61 0.36 -0.24 -2.59
N GLU A 62 0.76 0.50 -1.56
CA GLU A 62 -0.12 1.05 -0.55
C GLU A 62 0.06 2.56 -0.53
N MET A 63 -1.05 3.29 -0.46
CA MET A 63 -1.08 4.75 -0.49
C MET A 63 -2.01 5.22 0.62
N PRO A 64 -1.62 6.24 1.40
CA PRO A 64 -2.55 6.90 2.31
C PRO A 64 -3.60 7.67 1.49
N ALA A 65 -4.79 7.84 2.06
CA ALA A 65 -5.77 8.77 1.52
C ALA A 65 -5.36 10.21 1.87
N VAL A 66 -5.51 11.11 0.91
CA VAL A 66 -5.45 12.56 1.11
C VAL A 66 -6.84 13.14 0.87
N ILE A 67 -7.41 13.80 1.88
CA ILE A 67 -8.74 14.41 1.85
C ILE A 67 -8.59 15.85 2.33
N ASN A 68 -9.07 16.83 1.57
CA ASN A 68 -8.88 18.26 1.86
C ASN A 68 -7.42 18.64 2.15
N ASP A 69 -6.48 18.08 1.37
CA ASP A 69 -5.03 18.24 1.53
C ASP A 69 -4.43 17.69 2.84
N GLU A 70 -5.22 16.97 3.64
CA GLU A 70 -4.76 16.28 4.85
C GLU A 70 -4.54 14.78 4.59
N GLN A 71 -3.40 14.27 5.06
CA GLN A 71 -3.09 12.84 5.00
C GLN A 71 -3.79 12.10 6.14
N MET A 72 -4.62 11.10 5.81
CA MET A 72 -5.48 10.40 6.77
C MET A 72 -4.80 9.25 7.54
N MET A 73 -3.50 9.02 7.29
CA MET A 73 -2.72 7.95 7.90
C MET A 73 -1.27 8.39 8.07
N GLU A 74 -0.70 8.17 9.25
CA GLU A 74 0.73 8.37 9.51
C GLU A 74 1.52 7.07 9.26
N ASP A 75 2.77 7.22 8.84
CA ASP A 75 3.70 6.11 8.75
C ASP A 75 4.16 5.70 10.15
N THR A 76 3.91 4.45 10.53
CA THR A 76 4.43 3.89 11.78
C THR A 76 5.73 3.15 11.51
N THR A 77 6.83 3.61 12.09
CA THR A 77 8.13 2.93 12.00
C THR A 77 8.30 2.00 13.19
N TYR A 78 8.48 0.71 12.92
CA TYR A 78 8.81 -0.29 13.93
C TYR A 78 10.30 -0.64 13.86
N THR A 79 10.99 -0.61 14.99
CA THR A 79 12.36 -1.10 15.10
C THR A 79 12.33 -2.55 15.53
N LEU A 80 12.59 -3.46 14.60
CA LEU A 80 12.68 -4.90 14.89
C LEU A 80 14.11 -5.22 15.37
N GLN A 81 14.25 -5.78 16.57
CA GLN A 81 15.51 -6.36 17.04
C GLN A 81 15.42 -7.88 16.94
N VAL A 82 16.28 -8.50 16.14
CA VAL A 82 16.31 -9.96 15.98
C VAL A 82 17.47 -10.51 16.81
N LYS A 83 17.15 -11.42 17.73
CA LYS A 83 18.13 -12.17 18.52
C LYS A 83 17.99 -13.66 18.22
N THR A 84 18.95 -14.24 17.51
CA THR A 84 19.01 -15.68 17.26
C THR A 84 20.09 -16.33 18.12
N SER A 85 19.85 -17.54 18.62
CA SER A 85 20.89 -18.33 19.27
C SER A 85 21.86 -18.94 18.25
N ASP A 86 23.05 -19.29 18.71
CA ASP A 86 24.13 -19.94 17.95
C ASP A 86 23.97 -21.47 17.84
N VAL A 87 22.86 -22.02 18.32
CA VAL A 87 22.55 -23.45 18.25
C VAL A 87 21.88 -23.77 16.91
N GLY A 88 22.55 -24.59 16.10
CA GLY A 88 22.01 -25.05 14.82
C GLY A 88 20.62 -25.68 14.98
N GLY A 89 19.63 -25.13 14.27
CA GLY A 89 18.28 -25.68 14.20
C GLY A 89 17.20 -24.97 15.03
N LYS A 90 17.50 -23.88 15.74
CA LYS A 90 16.48 -23.07 16.44
C LYS A 90 16.60 -21.58 16.08
N SER A 91 15.81 -21.13 15.11
CA SER A 91 15.59 -19.70 14.88
C SER A 91 14.36 -19.27 15.67
N MET A 92 14.56 -18.65 16.84
CA MET A 92 13.51 -17.92 17.54
C MET A 92 13.62 -16.45 17.13
N VAL A 93 12.53 -15.85 16.69
CA VAL A 93 12.44 -14.42 16.42
C VAL A 93 11.65 -13.82 17.56
N ASP A 94 12.35 -13.18 18.50
CA ASP A 94 11.70 -12.36 19.51
C ASP A 94 11.31 -11.02 18.88
N ILE A 95 10.03 -10.70 18.88
CA ILE A 95 9.52 -9.37 18.50
C ILE A 95 9.33 -8.61 19.81
N LEU A 96 10.20 -7.63 20.07
CA LEU A 96 10.10 -6.69 21.19
C LEU A 96 9.03 -5.61 20.92
#